data_AF-A0A962MTE9-F1
#
_entry.id   AF-A0A962MTE9-F1
#
_cell.length_a   1.000
_cell.length_b   1.000
_cell.length_c   1.000
_cell.angle_alpha   90.00
_cell.angle_beta   90.00
_cell.angle_gamma   90.00
#
_symmetry.space_group_name_H-M   'P 1'
#
loop_
_entity.id
_entity.type
_entity.pdbx_description
1 polymer ?
#
loop_
_entity_poly.entity_id
_entity_poly.type
_entity_poly.pdbx_seq_one_letter_code
_entity_poly.pdbx_strand_id
1 'polypeptide(L)'
;MGRSRHQLLDDALEMSRRMAQHGDAGEWDDVIALEPERRQLLEQAFATHAPADELVADRVRAILDLDRRLMARSTEARDRIAAEIGRTAKARKASDAYRSASR
;
A
#
# COMPACT_ATOMS: atom_id res chain seq x y z
N MET A 1 25.14 19.73 -5.07
CA MET A 1 24.07 19.84 -6.09
C MET A 1 22.88 19.01 -5.61
N GLY A 2 21.66 19.55 -5.65
CA GLY A 2 20.46 18.79 -5.28
C GLY A 2 20.14 17.68 -6.29
N ARG A 3 19.38 16.66 -5.88
CA ARG A 3 18.89 15.62 -6.79
C ARG A 3 18.00 16.25 -7.88
N SER A 4 18.13 15.77 -9.11
CA SER A 4 17.25 16.17 -10.21
C SER A 4 15.85 15.57 -10.03
N ARG A 5 14.83 16.17 -10.66
CA ARG A 5 13.46 15.62 -10.71
C ARG A 5 13.45 14.17 -11.21
N HIS A 6 14.26 13.85 -12.22
CA HIS A 6 14.38 12.50 -12.78
C HIS A 6 14.87 11.50 -11.73
N GLN A 7 15.93 11.83 -11.01
CA GLN A 7 16.46 10.99 -9.92
C GLN A 7 15.44 10.81 -8.80
N LEU A 8 14.77 11.89 -8.38
CA LEU A 8 13.73 11.82 -7.34
C LEU A 8 12.58 10.89 -7.74
N LEU A 9 12.17 10.92 -9.01
CA LEU A 9 11.12 10.04 -9.53
C LEU A 9 11.61 8.60 -9.75
N ASP A 10 12.87 8.38 -10.10
CA ASP A 10 13.46 7.03 -10.17
C ASP A 10 13.48 6.40 -8.77
N ASP A 11 13.96 7.13 -7.76
CA ASP A 11 13.99 6.69 -6.36
C ASP A 11 12.57 6.40 -5.86
N ALA A 12 11.61 7.31 -6.14
CA ALA A 12 10.22 7.11 -5.75
C ALA A 12 9.57 5.91 -6.46
N LEU A 13 9.90 5.67 -7.73
CA LEU A 13 9.41 4.52 -8.48
C LEU A 13 9.97 3.20 -7.93
N GLU A 14 11.26 3.14 -7.60
CA GLU A 14 11.85 1.97 -6.95
C GLU A 14 11.16 1.70 -5.61
N MET A 15 10.93 2.74 -4.81
CA MET A 15 10.25 2.62 -3.54
C MET A 15 8.79 2.15 -3.70
N SER A 16 8.06 2.68 -4.70
CA SER A 16 6.72 2.19 -5.05
C SER A 16 6.71 0.71 -5.44
N ARG A 17 7.74 0.22 -6.14
CA ARG A 17 7.86 -1.22 -6.48
C ARG A 17 8.06 -2.06 -5.23
N ARG A 18 8.92 -1.63 -4.30
CA ARG A 18 9.13 -2.30 -3.02
C ARG A 18 7.86 -2.32 -2.17
N MET A 19 7.17 -1.17 -2.06
CA MET A 19 5.88 -1.11 -1.36
C MET A 19 4.85 -2.07 -1.97
N ALA A 20 4.78 -2.18 -3.30
CA ALA A 20 3.90 -3.15 -3.95
C ALA A 20 4.29 -4.61 -3.63
N GLN A 21 5.59 -4.92 -3.62
CA GLN A 21 6.10 -6.25 -3.26
C GLN A 21 5.74 -6.62 -1.81
N HIS A 22 5.98 -5.71 -0.85
CA HIS A 22 5.59 -5.89 0.55
C HIS A 22 4.06 -6.04 0.70
N GLY A 23 3.28 -5.24 -0.03
CA GLY A 23 1.82 -5.35 -0.05
C GLY A 23 1.32 -6.68 -0.59
N ASP A 24 1.96 -7.24 -1.63
CA ASP A 24 1.63 -8.58 -2.12
C ASP A 24 2.03 -9.69 -1.13
N ALA A 25 3.10 -9.48 -0.35
CA ALA A 25 3.53 -10.39 0.72
C ALA A 25 2.69 -10.25 2.01
N GLY A 26 1.88 -9.20 2.13
CA GLY A 26 1.12 -8.87 3.34
C GLY A 26 1.95 -8.22 4.45
N GLU A 27 3.16 -7.75 4.12
CA GLU A 27 4.11 -7.08 5.01
C GLU A 27 3.75 -5.60 5.17
N TRP A 28 2.59 -5.33 5.76
CA TRP A 28 2.02 -3.97 5.81
C TRP A 28 2.84 -2.98 6.63
N ASP A 29 3.56 -3.45 7.66
CA ASP A 29 4.44 -2.59 8.46
C ASP A 29 5.60 -2.05 7.61
N ASP A 30 6.15 -2.84 6.69
CA ASP A 30 7.20 -2.40 5.77
C ASP A 30 6.67 -1.41 4.72
N VAL A 31 5.43 -1.61 4.25
CA VAL A 31 4.74 -0.61 3.39
C VAL A 31 4.62 0.73 4.13
N ILE A 32 4.19 0.70 5.39
CA ILE A 32 4.01 1.92 6.21
C ILE A 32 5.36 2.59 6.49
N ALA A 33 6.41 1.82 6.76
CA ALA A 33 7.75 2.35 7.02
C ALA A 33 8.32 3.11 5.81
N LEU A 34 8.02 2.67 4.59
CA LEU A 34 8.50 3.30 3.35
C LEU A 34 7.70 4.56 2.96
N GLU A 35 6.45 4.71 3.39
CA GLU A 35 5.57 5.80 2.95
C GLU A 35 6.14 7.22 3.18
N PRO A 36 6.70 7.55 4.36
CA PRO A 36 7.18 8.91 4.62
C PRO A 36 8.33 9.32 3.69
N GLU A 37 9.27 8.41 3.44
CA GLU A 37 10.40 8.67 2.56
C GLU A 37 9.94 8.82 1.11
N ARG A 38 9.05 7.94 0.65
CA ARG A 38 8.47 8.02 -0.69
C ARG A 38 7.75 9.34 -0.91
N ARG A 39 6.92 9.75 0.06
CA ARG A 39 6.21 11.03 0.01
C ARG A 39 7.19 12.19 -0.12
N GLN A 40 8.27 12.19 0.66
CA GLN A 40 9.28 13.24 0.61
C GLN A 40 9.97 13.33 -0.76
N LEU A 41 10.23 12.19 -1.43
CA LEU A 41 10.79 12.16 -2.79
C LEU A 41 9.84 12.77 -3.81
N LEU A 42 8.56 12.40 -3.73
CA LEU A 42 7.52 12.92 -4.63
C LEU A 42 7.31 14.42 -4.42
N GLU A 43 7.24 14.90 -3.18
CA GLU A 43 7.11 16.32 -2.85
C GLU A 43 8.28 17.13 -3.45
N GLN A 44 9.52 16.65 -3.29
CA GLN A 44 10.70 17.28 -3.90
C GLN A 44 10.64 17.26 -5.44
N ALA A 45 10.20 16.14 -6.03
CA ALA A 45 10.10 16.02 -7.48
C ALA A 45 9.10 17.02 -8.06
N PHE A 46 7.93 17.15 -7.42
CA PHE A 46 6.85 18.04 -7.86
C PHE A 46 7.06 19.51 -7.50
N ALA A 47 7.95 19.82 -6.54
CA ALA A 47 8.40 21.20 -6.29
C ALA A 47 9.30 21.75 -7.43
N THR A 48 9.72 20.90 -8.38
CA THR A 48 10.52 21.34 -9.53
C THR A 48 9.63 22.00 -10.59
N HIS A 49 9.87 23.28 -10.89
CA HIS A 49 9.05 24.10 -11.80
C HIS A 49 9.40 23.93 -13.30
N ALA A 50 10.16 22.90 -13.66
CA ALA A 50 10.51 22.63 -15.05
C ALA A 50 9.34 21.93 -15.78
N PRO A 51 9.15 22.17 -17.10
CA PRO A 51 8.19 21.42 -17.90
C PRO A 51 8.40 19.91 -17.78
N ALA A 52 7.34 19.11 -17.66
CA ALA A 52 7.44 17.66 -17.67
C ALA A 52 7.80 17.15 -19.07
N ASP A 53 8.79 16.27 -19.15
CA ASP A 53 9.08 15.51 -20.36
C ASP A 53 8.33 14.17 -20.33
N GLU A 54 8.40 13.43 -21.44
CA GLU A 54 7.75 12.12 -21.58
C GLU A 54 8.22 11.13 -20.50
N LEU A 55 9.51 11.16 -20.17
CA LEU A 55 10.08 10.27 -19.17
C LEU A 55 9.54 10.54 -17.75
N VAL A 56 9.30 11.81 -17.40
CA VAL A 56 8.60 12.18 -16.15
C VAL A 56 7.16 11.68 -16.18
N ALA A 57 6.45 11.84 -17.29
CA ALA A 57 5.07 11.38 -17.42
C ALA A 57 4.97 9.85 -17.26
N ASP A 58 5.90 9.10 -17.85
CA ASP A 58 5.93 7.65 -17.77
C ASP A 58 6.23 7.14 -16.35
N ARG A 59 7.17 7.77 -15.64
CA ARG A 59 7.46 7.43 -14.23
C ARG A 59 6.25 7.69 -13.34
N VAL A 60 5.60 8.84 -13.50
CA VAL A 60 4.39 9.17 -12.73
C VAL A 60 3.28 8.15 -13.02
N ARG A 61 3.09 7.78 -14.29
CA ARG A 61 2.11 6.74 -14.66
C ARG A 61 2.43 5.40 -14.01
N ALA A 62 3.68 4.96 -14.06
CA ALA A 62 4.10 3.71 -13.43
C ALA A 62 3.90 3.71 -11.90
N ILE A 63 4.18 4.84 -11.23
CA ILE A 63 3.94 5.02 -9.79
C ILE A 63 2.44 4.89 -9.49
N LEU A 64 1.58 5.57 -10.26
CA LEU A 64 0.12 5.51 -10.08
C LEU A 64 -0.44 4.10 -10.30
N ASP A 65 0.11 3.34 -11.25
CA ASP A 65 -0.32 1.96 -11.49
C ASP A 65 0.06 1.03 -10.32
N LEU A 66 1.25 1.23 -9.74
CA LEU A 66 1.68 0.53 -8.54
C LEU A 66 0.80 0.89 -7.32
N ASP A 67 0.43 2.16 -7.17
CA ASP A 67 -0.46 2.61 -6.11
C ASP A 67 -1.85 1.99 -6.22
N ARG A 68 -2.42 1.94 -7.42
CA ARG A 68 -3.71 1.28 -7.65
C ARG A 68 -3.67 -0.18 -7.25
N ARG A 69 -2.61 -0.89 -7.62
CA ARG A 69 -2.40 -2.30 -7.23
C ARG A 69 -2.29 -2.42 -5.71
N LEU A 70 -1.46 -1.61 -5.07
CA LEU A 70 -1.28 -1.64 -3.62
C LEU A 70 -2.59 -1.37 -2.87
N MET A 71 -3.36 -0.38 -3.33
CA MET A 71 -4.67 -0.06 -2.77
C MET A 71 -5.64 -1.23 -2.90
N ALA A 72 -5.70 -1.87 -4.07
CA ALA A 72 -6.54 -3.05 -4.27
C ALA A 72 -6.16 -4.20 -3.31
N ARG A 73 -4.85 -4.47 -3.16
CA ARG A 73 -4.35 -5.46 -2.19
C ARG A 73 -4.71 -5.12 -0.76
N SER A 74 -4.62 -3.85 -0.37
CA SER A 74 -4.99 -3.41 0.98
C SER A 74 -6.47 -3.63 1.27
N THR A 75 -7.35 -3.40 0.29
CA THR A 75 -8.79 -3.67 0.41
C THR A 75 -9.04 -5.16 0.55
N GLU A 76 -8.45 -5.98 -0.32
CA GLU A 76 -8.58 -7.45 -0.25
C GLU A 76 -8.12 -8.01 1.10
N ALA A 77 -7.02 -7.50 1.65
CA ALA A 77 -6.51 -7.92 2.94
C ALA A 77 -7.45 -7.55 4.09
N ARG A 78 -7.99 -6.33 4.07
CA ARG A 78 -8.98 -5.87 5.06
C ARG A 78 -10.26 -6.69 5.01
N ASP A 79 -10.77 -6.98 3.82
CA ASP A 79 -11.98 -7.78 3.64
C ASP A 79 -11.80 -9.22 4.17
N ARG A 80 -10.61 -9.80 3.94
CA ARG A 80 -10.26 -11.12 4.47
C ARG A 80 -10.27 -11.14 6.00
N ILE A 81 -9.61 -10.17 6.63
CA ILE A 81 -9.57 -10.03 8.10
C ILE A 81 -10.98 -9.85 8.66
N ALA A 82 -11.81 -9.00 8.04
CA ALA A 82 -13.19 -8.78 8.46
C ALA A 82 -14.02 -10.09 8.39
N ALA A 83 -13.85 -10.87 7.33
CA ALA A 83 -14.51 -12.17 7.19
C ALA A 83 -14.06 -13.19 8.27
N GLU A 84 -12.77 -13.22 8.61
CA GLU A 84 -12.21 -14.08 9.67
C GLU A 84 -12.75 -13.73 11.06
N ILE A 85 -12.79 -12.44 11.38
CA ILE A 85 -13.39 -11.93 12.63
C ILE A 85 -14.87 -12.34 12.70
N GLY A 86 -15.62 -12.16 11.60
CA GLY A 86 -17.02 -12.54 11.53
C GLY A 86 -17.27 -14.04 11.72
N ARG A 87 -16.44 -14.90 11.13
CA ARG A 87 -16.50 -16.36 11.33
C ARG A 87 -16.22 -16.75 12.78
N THR A 88 -15.19 -16.16 13.38
CA THR A 88 -14.79 -16.43 14.77
C THR A 88 -15.87 -16.02 15.76
N ALA A 89 -16.49 -14.84 15.55
CA ALA A 89 -17.59 -14.37 16.39
C ALA A 89 -18.82 -15.29 16.30
N LYS A 90 -19.17 -15.76 15.09
CA LYS A 90 -20.26 -16.73 14.89
C LYS A 90 -19.97 -18.08 15.56
N ALA A 91 -18.73 -18.57 15.46
CA ALA A 91 -18.32 -19.82 16.10
C ALA A 91 -18.45 -19.75 17.62
N ARG A 92 -17.96 -18.67 18.26
CA ARG A 92 -18.16 -18.45 19.71
C ARG A 92 -19.63 -18.46 20.10
N LYS A 93 -20.47 -17.70 19.38
CA LYS A 93 -21.92 -17.65 19.64
C LYS A 93 -22.58 -19.03 19.57
N ALA A 94 -22.21 -19.85 18.58
CA ALA A 94 -22.72 -21.21 18.46
C ALA A 94 -22.27 -22.09 19.62
N SER A 95 -20.98 -22.05 20.00
CA SER A 95 -20.45 -22.81 21.14
C SER A 95 -21.13 -22.43 22.47
N ASP A 96 -21.36 -21.14 22.69
CA ASP A 96 -22.07 -20.67 23.89
C ASP A 96 -23.54 -21.14 23.91
N ALA A 97 -24.22 -21.11 22.76
CA ALA A 97 -25.58 -21.61 22.62
C ALA A 97 -25.67 -23.12 22.94
N TYR A 98 -24.77 -23.94 22.37
CA TYR A 98 -24.72 -25.37 22.69
C TYR A 98 -24.48 -25.62 24.18
N ARG A 99 -23.54 -24.90 24.81
CA ARG A 99 -23.25 -25.04 26.24
C ARG A 99 -24.45 -24.67 27.11
N SER A 100 -25.20 -23.63 26.72
CA SER A 100 -26.41 -23.21 27.44
C SER A 100 -27.58 -24.18 27.29
N ALA A 101 -27.69 -24.86 26.14
CA ALA A 101 -28.76 -25.83 25.87
C ALA A 101 -28.47 -27.23 26.45
N SER A 102 -27.23 -27.53 26.82
CA SER A 102 -26.81 -28.77 27.46
C SER A 102 -26.84 -28.74 29.01
N ARG A 103 -27.33 -27.65 29.61
CA ARG A 103 -27.61 -27.52 31.05
C ARG A 103 -29.12 -27.56 31.27
#